data_AF-A0A3C0BPF0-F1
#
_entry.id   AF-A0A3C0BPF0-F1
#
_cell.length_a   1.000
_cell.length_b   1.000
_cell.length_c   1.000
_cell.angle_alpha   90.00
_cell.angle_beta   90.00
_cell.angle_gamma   90.00
#
_symmetry.space_group_name_H-M   'P 1'
#
loop_
_entity.id
_entity.type
_entity.pdbx_description
1 polymer ?
#
loop_
_entity_poly.entity_id
_entity_poly.type
_entity_poly.pdbx_seq_one_letter_code
_entity_poly.pdbx_strand_id
1 'polypeptide(L)'
;MKKIRKMGTAFAAALTLAGGVFAQEKYNVIFDLHAHVYDYGEAVNRIIIKTADAGIKASSEGLSSDTFAVYATAVNPYDTGSAPQYGTYTHVPRTVEKAGVDNDGNIVLDLYCEYRGSKRIQTRPVWKSEL
;
A
#
# COMPACT_ATOMS: atom_id res chain seq x y z
N MET A 1 -5.04 69.04 14.00
CA MET A 1 -3.88 68.67 14.86
C MET A 1 -3.36 67.31 14.42
N LYS A 2 -2.09 67.25 14.01
CA LYS A 2 -1.43 66.12 13.33
C LYS A 2 -0.52 65.44 14.36
N LYS A 3 -0.74 64.15 14.69
CA LYS A 3 0.21 63.37 15.50
C LYS A 3 0.94 62.37 14.61
N ILE A 4 2.19 62.71 14.29
CA ILE A 4 3.19 61.83 13.71
C ILE A 4 3.93 61.18 14.89
N ARG A 5 4.06 59.86 14.89
CA ARG A 5 5.15 59.17 15.59
C ARG A 5 5.81 58.21 14.61
N LYS A 6 7.11 58.40 14.45
CA LYS A 6 8.02 57.60 13.62
C LYS A 6 8.45 56.32 14.35
N MET A 7 8.76 55.32 13.52
CA MET A 7 9.89 54.38 13.58
C MET A 7 10.02 53.41 14.77
N GLY A 8 10.17 52.14 14.40
CA GLY A 8 10.68 51.07 15.26
C GLY A 8 10.66 49.74 14.51
N THR A 9 11.66 49.53 13.65
CA THR A 9 11.95 48.27 12.94
C THR A 9 12.09 47.10 13.90
N ALA A 10 11.43 45.98 13.61
CA ALA A 10 11.86 44.67 14.11
C ALA A 10 11.70 43.66 12.98
N PHE A 11 12.83 43.34 12.34
CA PHE A 11 12.97 42.14 11.51
C PHE A 11 12.86 40.94 12.46
N ALA A 12 11.77 40.19 12.39
CA ALA A 12 11.69 38.86 12.96
C ALA A 12 11.76 37.85 11.81
N ALA A 13 12.98 37.48 11.44
CA ALA A 13 13.20 36.27 10.66
C ALA A 13 12.91 35.08 11.57
N ALA A 14 11.66 34.60 11.53
CA ALA A 14 11.32 33.31 12.13
C ALA A 14 11.81 32.21 11.19
N LEU A 15 13.03 31.72 11.45
CA LEU A 15 13.54 30.47 10.91
C LEU A 15 12.65 29.34 11.45
N THR A 16 11.65 28.94 10.68
CA THR A 16 10.85 27.75 10.98
C THR A 16 11.68 26.54 10.55
N LEU A 17 12.14 25.78 11.55
CA LEU A 17 12.76 24.48 11.38
C LEU A 17 11.81 23.60 10.56
N ALA A 18 12.20 23.30 9.31
CA ALA A 18 11.57 22.28 8.46
C ALA A 18 11.91 20.89 9.03
N GLY A 19 11.33 20.59 10.18
CA GLY A 19 11.43 19.32 10.88
C GLY A 19 10.08 19.03 11.48
N GLY A 20 9.09 18.80 10.62
CA GLY A 20 7.77 18.36 11.04
C GLY A 20 7.92 17.08 11.84
N VAL A 21 7.57 17.12 13.12
CA VAL A 21 7.26 15.92 13.89
C VAL A 21 5.95 15.40 13.33
N PHE A 22 6.02 14.45 12.39
CA PHE A 22 4.83 13.75 11.94
C PHE A 22 4.35 12.88 13.10
N ALA A 23 3.22 13.24 13.70
CA ALA A 23 2.51 12.32 14.56
C ALA A 23 2.17 11.08 13.71
N GLN A 24 2.72 9.92 14.08
CA GLN A 24 2.40 8.67 13.41
C GLN A 24 1.02 8.21 13.90
N GLU A 25 -0.03 8.72 13.26
CA GLU A 25 -1.38 8.27 13.54
C GLU A 25 -1.51 6.79 13.13
N LYS A 26 -1.92 5.95 14.09
CA LYS A 26 -2.20 4.55 13.83
C LYS A 26 -3.62 4.43 13.31
N TYR A 27 -3.77 3.97 12.07
CA TYR A 27 -5.06 3.62 11.50
C TYR A 27 -5.23 2.10 11.52
N ASN A 28 -6.43 1.65 11.87
CA ASN A 28 -6.86 0.29 11.56
C ASN A 28 -7.59 0.35 10.23
N VAL A 29 -7.08 -0.37 9.24
CA VAL A 29 -7.66 -0.45 7.90
C VAL A 29 -8.07 -1.89 7.64
N ILE A 30 -9.21 -2.05 6.96
CA ILE A 30 -9.62 -3.35 6.43
C ILE A 30 -8.85 -3.57 5.13
N PHE A 31 -8.50 -4.81 4.82
CA PHE A 31 -7.96 -5.17 3.52
C PHE A 31 -8.68 -6.39 2.95
N ASP A 32 -8.87 -6.37 1.65
CA ASP A 32 -9.42 -7.49 0.88
C ASP A 32 -8.28 -8.22 0.18
N LEU A 33 -8.31 -9.56 0.25
CA LEU A 33 -7.43 -10.42 -0.53
C LEU A 33 -8.18 -10.89 -1.77
N HIS A 34 -7.67 -10.52 -2.94
CA HIS A 34 -8.22 -10.96 -4.22
C HIS A 34 -7.39 -12.11 -4.76
N ALA A 35 -8.07 -13.22 -5.01
CA ALA A 35 -7.48 -14.41 -5.58
C ALA A 35 -7.95 -14.63 -7.01
N HIS A 36 -7.09 -15.28 -7.78
CA HIS A 36 -7.38 -15.70 -9.13
C HIS A 36 -6.99 -17.16 -9.31
N VAL A 37 -7.79 -17.90 -10.07
CA VAL A 37 -7.52 -19.30 -10.42
C VAL A 37 -6.70 -19.31 -11.70
N TYR A 38 -5.45 -19.76 -11.59
CA TYR A 38 -4.54 -20.00 -12.69
C TYR A 38 -4.51 -21.49 -13.05
N ASP A 39 -3.84 -21.85 -14.14
CA ASP A 39 -3.64 -23.25 -14.56
C ASP A 39 -2.96 -24.13 -13.50
N TYR A 40 -2.31 -23.51 -12.52
CA TYR A 40 -1.60 -24.18 -11.41
C TYR A 40 -2.31 -24.09 -10.07
N GLY A 41 -3.53 -23.55 -10.04
CA GLY A 41 -4.34 -23.38 -8.85
C GLY A 41 -4.64 -21.92 -8.53
N GLU A 42 -5.31 -21.72 -7.40
CA GLU A 42 -5.69 -20.40 -6.91
C GLU A 42 -4.50 -19.70 -6.24
N ALA A 43 -4.30 -18.43 -6.56
CA ALA A 43 -3.31 -17.59 -5.91
C ALA A 43 -3.86 -16.18 -5.65
N VAL A 44 -3.56 -15.65 -4.46
CA VAL A 44 -3.78 -14.24 -4.15
C VAL A 44 -2.82 -13.42 -5.00
N ASN A 45 -3.38 -12.58 -5.87
CA ASN A 45 -2.65 -11.76 -6.83
C ASN A 45 -2.86 -10.26 -6.61
N ARG A 46 -3.79 -9.87 -5.73
CA ARG A 46 -4.05 -8.47 -5.41
C ARG A 46 -4.50 -8.31 -3.97
N ILE A 47 -4.11 -7.19 -3.38
CA ILE A 47 -4.57 -6.73 -2.07
C ILE A 47 -5.17 -5.33 -2.25
N ILE A 48 -6.36 -5.10 -1.71
CA ILE A 48 -6.97 -3.77 -1.65
C ILE A 48 -7.05 -3.36 -0.18
N ILE A 49 -6.33 -2.30 0.18
CA ILE A 49 -6.38 -1.72 1.52
C ILE A 49 -7.41 -0.59 1.50
N LYS A 50 -8.49 -0.74 2.28
CA LYS A 50 -9.65 0.16 2.32
C LYS A 50 -9.35 1.46 3.08
N THR A 51 -8.45 2.28 2.52
CA THR A 51 -8.06 3.56 3.12
C THR A 51 -9.19 4.58 3.12
N ALA A 52 -10.08 4.54 2.11
CA ALA A 52 -11.20 5.45 2.02
C ALA A 52 -12.19 5.26 3.19
N ASP A 53 -12.47 4.01 3.58
CA ASP A 53 -13.36 3.67 4.70
C ASP A 53 -12.80 4.15 6.05
N ALA A 54 -11.47 4.25 6.15
CA ALA A 54 -10.77 4.80 7.32
C ALA A 54 -10.64 6.34 7.28
N GLY A 55 -11.19 7.02 6.26
CA GLY A 55 -11.07 8.46 6.06
C GLY A 55 -9.67 8.91 5.61
N ILE A 56 -8.80 7.98 5.22
CA ILE A 56 -7.44 8.26 4.78
C ILE A 56 -7.47 8.60 3.29
N LYS A 57 -7.03 9.82 2.96
CA LYS A 57 -6.85 10.23 1.57
C LYS A 57 -5.50 9.74 1.06
N ALA A 58 -5.48 8.53 0.49
CA ALA A 58 -4.30 8.03 -0.20
C ALA A 58 -4.02 8.87 -1.46
N SER A 59 -2.77 9.29 -1.63
CA SER A 59 -2.26 9.87 -2.86
C SER A 59 -1.44 8.83 -3.61
N SER A 60 -1.52 8.81 -4.94
CA SER A 60 -0.61 8.01 -5.76
C SER A 60 0.81 8.57 -5.77
N GLU A 61 0.98 9.86 -5.45
CA GLU A 61 2.29 10.49 -5.35
C GLU A 61 3.09 9.87 -4.20
N GLY A 62 4.19 9.21 -4.54
CA GLY A 62 5.08 8.56 -3.57
C GLY A 62 4.75 7.10 -3.23
N LEU A 63 3.67 6.53 -3.80
CA LEU A 63 3.43 5.09 -3.71
C LEU A 63 4.23 4.35 -4.80
N SER A 64 5.05 3.40 -4.38
CA SER A 64 5.73 2.46 -5.26
C SER A 64 5.63 1.03 -4.70
N SER A 65 6.08 0.04 -5.47
CA SER A 65 6.23 -1.34 -4.99
C SER A 65 7.05 -1.43 -3.71
N ASP A 66 8.04 -0.55 -3.56
CA ASP A 66 9.00 -0.59 -2.46
C ASP A 66 8.45 0.04 -1.17
N THR A 67 7.30 0.71 -1.25
CA THR A 67 6.59 1.25 -0.07
C THR A 67 5.98 0.16 0.80
N PHE A 68 5.76 -1.03 0.24
CA PHE A 68 5.04 -2.12 0.91
C PHE A 68 5.86 -3.40 0.93
N ALA A 69 5.79 -4.10 2.07
CA ALA A 69 6.27 -5.47 2.20
C ALA A 69 5.07 -6.37 2.52
N VAL A 70 4.90 -7.44 1.75
CA VAL A 70 3.81 -8.40 1.92
C VAL A 70 4.41 -9.75 2.28
N TYR A 71 3.90 -10.35 3.34
CA TYR A 71 4.31 -11.68 3.81
C TYR A 71 3.10 -12.58 3.93
N ALA A 72 3.24 -13.82 3.47
CA ALA A 72 2.21 -14.83 3.54
C ALA A 72 2.58 -15.92 4.54
N THR A 73 1.58 -16.34 5.32
CA THR A 73 1.65 -17.51 6.19
C THR A 73 0.46 -18.39 5.83
N ALA A 74 0.68 -19.68 5.65
CA ALA A 74 -0.37 -20.67 5.48
C ALA A 74 -0.06 -21.91 6.31
N VAL A 75 -1.14 -22.53 6.79
CA VAL A 75 -1.10 -23.80 7.50
C VAL A 75 -1.74 -24.84 6.59
N ASN A 76 -1.10 -25.99 6.43
CA ASN A 76 -1.73 -27.12 5.76
C ASN A 76 -2.89 -27.63 6.64
N PRO A 77 -4.16 -27.54 6.20
CA PRO A 77 -5.29 -28.02 6.98
C PRO A 77 -5.33 -29.55 7.08
N TYR A 78 -4.56 -30.26 6.24
CA TYR A 78 -4.45 -31.72 6.19
C TYR A 78 -3.07 -32.19 6.63
N ASP A 79 -2.52 -31.64 7.70
CA ASP A 79 -1.26 -32.11 8.27
C ASP A 79 -1.41 -33.54 8.85
N THR A 80 -1.46 -34.53 7.95
CA THR A 80 -1.51 -35.96 8.26
C THR A 80 -0.11 -36.58 8.28
N GLY A 81 0.93 -35.74 8.43
CA GLY A 81 2.31 -36.17 8.68
C GLY A 81 3.04 -36.89 7.54
N SER A 82 2.49 -36.97 6.32
CA SER A 82 3.07 -37.89 5.30
C SER A 82 2.97 -37.47 3.82
N ALA A 83 2.61 -36.23 3.48
CA ALA A 83 2.66 -35.77 2.08
C ALA A 83 3.38 -34.40 1.93
N PRO A 84 4.50 -34.31 1.19
CA PRO A 84 5.23 -33.06 0.94
C PRO A 84 4.54 -32.12 -0.08
N GLN A 85 3.28 -32.40 -0.44
CA GLN A 85 2.60 -31.75 -1.57
C GLN A 85 1.78 -30.51 -1.16
N TYR A 86 1.54 -30.31 0.14
CA TYR A 86 0.83 -29.14 0.68
C TYR A 86 1.70 -28.48 1.76
N GLY A 87 2.25 -27.31 1.44
CA GLY A 87 3.21 -26.64 2.30
C GLY A 87 2.53 -25.83 3.40
N THR A 88 2.87 -26.10 4.66
CA THR A 88 2.83 -25.07 5.70
C THR A 88 4.00 -24.13 5.46
N TYR A 89 3.74 -22.84 5.39
CA TYR A 89 4.78 -21.84 5.23
C TYR A 89 4.51 -20.65 6.14
N THR A 90 5.59 -20.07 6.66
CA THR A 90 5.52 -18.97 7.61
C THR A 90 6.35 -17.82 7.08
N HIS A 91 5.73 -16.63 7.02
CA HIS A 91 6.41 -15.39 6.71
C HIS A 91 7.16 -15.40 5.37
N VAL A 92 6.56 -16.01 4.33
CA VAL A 92 7.14 -16.04 2.99
C VAL A 92 6.89 -14.69 2.30
N PRO A 93 7.94 -14.00 1.83
CA PRO A 93 7.77 -12.72 1.15
C PRO A 93 7.02 -12.90 -0.18
N ARG A 94 6.15 -11.93 -0.48
CA ARG A 94 5.45 -11.81 -1.76
C ARG A 94 5.90 -10.54 -2.45
N THR A 95 6.25 -10.65 -3.72
CA THR A 95 6.68 -9.50 -4.52
C THR A 95 5.49 -8.63 -4.86
N VAL A 96 5.52 -7.37 -4.45
CA VAL A 96 4.60 -6.32 -4.93
C VAL A 96 5.15 -5.81 -6.25
N GLU A 97 4.38 -5.92 -7.33
CA GLU A 97 4.82 -5.43 -8.64
C GLU A 97 4.38 -4.00 -8.91
N LYS A 98 3.21 -3.64 -8.38
CA LYS A 98 2.64 -2.32 -8.54
C LYS A 98 1.87 -1.95 -7.29
N ALA A 99 2.04 -0.71 -6.86
CA ALA A 99 1.21 -0.08 -5.86
C ALA A 99 0.59 1.19 -6.47
N GLY A 100 -0.63 1.51 -6.07
CA GLY A 100 -1.29 2.74 -6.49
C GLY A 100 -2.61 2.93 -5.75
N VAL A 101 -3.42 3.87 -6.24
CA VAL A 101 -4.73 4.19 -5.68
C VAL A 101 -5.81 3.95 -6.74
N ASP A 102 -6.89 3.29 -6.35
CA ASP A 102 -8.07 3.11 -7.21
C ASP A 102 -8.95 4.37 -7.25
N ASN A 103 -10.07 4.29 -8.00
CA ASN A 103 -11.01 5.41 -8.13
C ASN A 103 -11.75 5.73 -6.83
N ASP A 104 -11.85 4.76 -5.93
CA ASP A 104 -12.53 4.89 -4.64
C ASP A 104 -11.61 5.48 -3.56
N GLY A 105 -10.32 5.66 -3.86
CA GLY A 105 -9.33 6.19 -2.92
C GLY A 105 -8.69 5.12 -2.04
N ASN A 106 -8.81 3.85 -2.42
CA ASN A 106 -8.17 2.72 -1.74
C ASN A 106 -6.80 2.43 -2.33
N ILE A 107 -5.87 1.97 -1.49
CA ILE A 107 -4.57 1.52 -1.96
C ILE A 107 -4.72 0.12 -2.56
N VAL A 108 -4.20 -0.07 -3.77
CA VAL A 108 -4.19 -1.35 -4.48
C VAL A 108 -2.76 -1.81 -4.69
N LEU A 109 -2.49 -3.04 -4.28
CA LEU A 109 -1.22 -3.73 -4.47
C LEU A 109 -1.45 -4.90 -5.43
N ASP A 110 -0.83 -4.88 -6.61
CA ASP A 110 -0.75 -6.05 -7.48
C ASP A 110 0.48 -6.88 -7.09
N LEU A 111 0.25 -8.17 -6.84
CA LEU A 111 1.27 -9.11 -6.41
C LEU A 111 1.73 -9.97 -7.58
N TYR A 112 3.04 -10.23 -7.63
CA TYR A 112 3.61 -11.12 -8.62
C TYR A 112 3.09 -12.54 -8.45
N CYS A 113 2.64 -13.10 -9.57
CA CYS A 113 2.25 -14.50 -9.69
C CYS A 113 2.96 -15.07 -10.92
N GLU A 114 3.91 -15.97 -10.70
CA GLU A 114 4.64 -16.65 -11.77
C GLU A 114 4.24 -18.11 -11.86
N TYR A 115 4.02 -18.57 -13.09
CA TYR A 115 4.03 -19.98 -13.42
C TYR A 115 5.01 -20.25 -14.54
N ARG A 116 6.00 -21.12 -14.28
CA ARG A 116 6.99 -21.59 -15.27
C ARG A 116 7.60 -20.47 -16.13
N GLY A 117 8.08 -19.37 -15.54
CA GLY A 117 8.75 -18.30 -16.30
C GLY A 117 7.83 -17.30 -16.99
N SER A 118 6.50 -17.44 -16.88
CA SER A 118 5.55 -16.59 -17.60
C SER A 118 4.74 -15.70 -16.65
N LYS A 119 4.95 -14.39 -16.74
CA LYS A 119 4.14 -13.37 -16.05
C LYS A 119 2.73 -13.33 -16.66
N ARG A 120 1.72 -13.71 -15.89
CA ARG A 120 0.31 -13.62 -16.31
C ARG A 120 -0.34 -12.43 -15.61
N ILE A 121 -0.23 -11.25 -16.20
CA ILE A 121 -1.05 -10.09 -15.80
C ILE A 121 -2.42 -10.26 -16.46
N GLN A 122 -3.50 -10.39 -15.70
CA GLN A 122 -4.83 -10.18 -16.27
C GLN A 122 -5.80 -9.49 -15.31
N THR A 123 -6.56 -8.56 -15.91
CA THR A 123 -7.35 -7.44 -15.34
C THR A 123 -6.51 -6.29 -14.77
N ARG A 124 -6.13 -5.36 -15.67
CA ARG A 124 -5.61 -4.02 -15.30
C ARG A 124 -6.66 -3.34 -14.41
N PRO A 125 -6.30 -2.84 -13.21
CA PRO A 125 -7.17 -1.93 -12.48
C PRO A 125 -7.47 -0.70 -13.34
N VAL A 126 -8.67 -0.14 -13.20
CA VAL A 126 -8.91 1.25 -13.66
C VAL A 126 -8.21 2.13 -12.64
N TRP A 127 -6.98 2.52 -12.96
CA TRP A 127 -6.20 3.42 -12.11
C TRP A 127 -6.70 4.84 -12.30
N LYS A 128 -6.68 5.62 -11.23
CA LYS A 128 -7.00 7.05 -11.30
C LYS A 128 -6.07 7.83 -12.24
N SER A 129 -4.87 7.31 -12.49
CA SER A 129 -3.88 7.89 -13.42
C SER A 129 -4.11 7.55 -14.90
N GLU A 130 -5.12 6.73 -15.24
CA GLU A 130 -5.43 6.29 -16.60
C GLU A 130 -6.71 6.95 -17.19
N LEU A 131 -7.27 7.95 -16.49
CA LEU A 131 -8.38 8.81 -16.90
C LEU A 131 -7.94 10.28 -16.93
#